data_AF-A0AAN8BFQ7-F1
#
_entry.id   AF-A0AAN8BFQ7-F1
#
_cell.length_a   1.000
_cell.length_b   1.000
_cell.length_c   1.000
_cell.angle_alpha   90.00
_cell.angle_beta   90.00
_cell.angle_gamma   90.00
#
_symmetry.space_group_name_H-M   'P 1'
#
loop_
_entity.id
_entity.type
_entity.pdbx_description
1 polymer ?
#
loop_
_entity_poly.entity_id
_entity_poly.type
_entity_poly.pdbx_seq_one_letter_code
_entity_poly.pdbx_strand_id
1 'polypeptide(L)' 'MSSRDGVPQQDVFVHQSKLHMEGFRSLREGEAVDFTFKKSSRGLESVRVTGPNGAPCLGSERRPKRSRGSRGDR' A
#
# COMPACT_ATOMS: atom_id res chain seq x y z
N MET A 1 -14.91 -21.79 17.43
CA MET A 1 -14.09 -20.96 16.52
C MET A 1 -14.20 -19.52 16.99
N SER A 2 -13.52 -19.18 18.09
CA SER A 2 -13.58 -17.84 18.67
C SER A 2 -12.27 -17.17 18.33
N SER A 3 -12.21 -16.53 17.15
CA SER A 3 -11.03 -15.78 16.73
C SER A 3 -10.70 -14.74 17.81
N ARG A 4 -9.45 -14.84 18.26
CA ARG A 4 -8.89 -14.30 19.49
C ARG A 4 -8.83 -12.76 19.45
N ASP A 5 -9.11 -12.18 20.62
CA ASP A 5 -8.79 -10.82 21.07
C ASP A 5 -9.37 -9.66 20.25
N GLY A 6 -10.53 -9.17 20.71
CA GLY A 6 -11.30 -8.04 20.17
C GLY A 6 -10.62 -6.68 20.31
N VAL A 7 -9.47 -6.50 19.66
CA VAL A 7 -8.98 -5.15 19.32
C VAL A 7 -9.79 -4.70 18.10
N PRO A 8 -10.56 -3.60 18.18
CA PRO A 8 -11.26 -3.10 17.00
C PRO A 8 -10.23 -2.81 15.92
N GLN A 9 -10.28 -3.59 14.83
CA GLN A 9 -9.50 -3.32 13.62
C GLN A 9 -10.00 -1.99 13.07
N GLN A 10 -9.22 -0.93 13.28
CA GLN A 10 -9.57 0.41 12.84
C GLN A 10 -9.16 0.57 11.39
N ASP A 11 -10.15 0.75 10.52
CA ASP A 11 -9.90 1.06 9.12
C ASP A 11 -9.39 2.49 8.99
N VAL A 12 -8.25 2.64 8.33
CA VAL A 12 -7.61 3.93 8.06
C VAL A 12 -7.62 4.19 6.56
N PHE A 13 -8.20 5.33 6.18
CA PHE A 13 -8.21 5.74 4.78
C PHE A 13 -6.79 6.11 4.33
N VAL A 14 -6.34 5.50 3.24
CA VAL A 14 -5.04 5.78 2.62
C VAL A 14 -5.23 6.41 1.25
N HIS A 15 -4.64 7.59 1.05
CA HIS A 15 -4.56 8.21 -0.27
C HIS A 15 -3.20 7.92 -0.90
N GLN A 16 -3.18 7.65 -2.21
CA GLN A 16 -1.97 7.36 -2.99
C GLN A 16 -0.87 8.44 -2.91
N SER A 17 -1.21 9.69 -2.58
CA SER A 17 -0.20 10.75 -2.39
C SER A 17 0.58 10.65 -1.08
N LYS A 18 0.15 9.80 -0.15
CA LYS A 18 0.78 9.59 1.17
C LYS A 18 1.74 8.42 1.20
N LEU A 19 1.79 7.62 0.12
CA LEU A 19 2.67 6.47 -0.03
C LEU A 19 4.09 6.92 -0.31
N HIS A 20 5.01 6.47 0.54
CA HIS A 20 6.45 6.65 0.34
C HIS A 20 6.96 5.57 -0.59
N MET A 21 6.98 5.88 -1.89
CA MET A 21 7.57 5.01 -2.93
C MET A 21 7.80 5.82 -4.20
N GLU A 22 8.70 5.32 -5.05
CA GLU A 22 8.94 5.90 -6.37
C GLU A 22 8.02 5.30 -7.44
N GLY A 23 7.68 6.09 -8.45
CA GLY A 23 6.86 5.64 -9.57
C GLY A 23 5.36 5.53 -9.26
N PHE A 24 4.75 4.40 -9.60
CA PHE A 24 3.31 4.20 -9.44
C PHE A 24 2.98 3.87 -7.97
N ARG A 25 2.28 4.80 -7.31
CA ARG A 25 2.00 4.71 -5.88
C ARG A 25 0.79 3.82 -5.61
N SER A 26 1.03 2.58 -5.18
CA SER A 26 0.00 1.64 -4.78
C SER A 26 0.46 0.80 -3.58
N LEU A 27 -0.44 -0.01 -3.02
CA LEU A 27 -0.13 -1.01 -2.00
C LEU A 27 -0.52 -2.38 -2.51
N ARG A 28 0.21 -3.42 -2.10
CA ARG A 28 -0.21 -4.80 -2.31
C ARG A 28 -1.15 -5.23 -1.18
N GLU A 29 -2.16 -6.03 -1.53
CA GLU A 29 -3.04 -6.63 -0.53
C GLU A 29 -2.23 -7.56 0.39
N GLY A 30 -2.39 -7.40 1.71
CA GLY A 30 -1.61 -8.14 2.71
C GLY A 30 -0.17 -7.65 2.92
N GLU A 31 0.24 -6.54 2.30
CA GLU A 31 1.55 -5.91 2.55
C GLU A 31 1.62 -5.34 3.96
N ALA A 32 2.66 -5.70 4.71
CA ALA A 32 2.97 -5.07 5.98
C ALA A 32 3.50 -3.64 5.73
N VAL A 33 2.91 -2.66 6.40
CA VAL A 33 3.25 -1.24 6.24
C VAL A 33 3.31 -0.54 7.59
N ASP A 34 4.19 0.43 7.69
CA ASP A 34 4.24 1.38 8.79
C ASP A 34 3.52 2.67 8.37
N PHE A 35 2.61 3.16 9.19
CA PHE A 35 1.89 4.39 8.88
C PHE A 35 1.56 5.22 10.11
N THR A 36 1.39 6.52 9.85
CA THR A 36 0.85 7.48 10.82
C THR A 36 -0.51 7.93 10.33
N PHE A 37 -1.46 8.11 11.24
CA PHE A 37 -2.80 8.55 10.90
C PHE A 37 -3.27 9.67 11.83
N LYS A 38 -4.22 10.46 11.34
CA LYS A 38 -4.90 11.51 12.10
C LYS A 38 -6.40 11.30 12.03
N LYS A 39 -7.11 11.78 13.04
CA LYS A 39 -8.58 11.84 13.02
C LYS A 39 -9.02 13.03 12.16
N SER A 40 -9.83 12.77 11.14
CA SER A 40 -10.43 13.78 10.26
C SER A 40 -11.96 13.77 10.40
N SER A 41 -12.63 14.71 9.72
CA SER A 41 -14.10 14.74 9.64
C SER A 41 -14.71 13.53 8.94
N ARG A 42 -13.93 12.75 8.17
CA ARG A 42 -14.37 11.55 7.45
C ARG A 42 -13.93 10.24 8.11
N GLY A 43 -13.33 10.30 9.30
CA GLY A 43 -12.72 9.15 9.96
C GLY A 43 -11.20 9.25 10.03
N LEU A 44 -10.51 8.11 10.20
CA LEU A 44 -9.06 8.05 10.28
C LEU A 44 -8.44 8.19 8.89
N GLU A 45 -7.50 9.12 8.73
CA GLU A 45 -6.82 9.40 7.48
C GLU A 45 -5.31 9.22 7.67
N SER A 46 -4.65 8.53 6.73
CA SER A 46 -3.19 8.38 6.76
C SER A 46 -2.48 9.69 6.42
N VAL A 47 -1.44 9.98 7.19
CA VAL A 47 -0.57 11.15 7.01
C VAL A 47 0.66 10.77 6.21
N ARG A 48 1.25 9.61 6.53
CA ARG A 48 2.40 9.02 5.84
C ARG A 48 2.28 7.51 5.93
N VAL A 49 2.58 6.82 4.83
CA VAL A 49 2.62 5.36 4.74
C VAL A 49 3.95 4.94 4.11
N THR A 50 4.66 4.04 4.78
CA THR A 50 5.95 3.47 4.38
C THR A 50 5.90 1.95 4.48
N GLY A 51 6.83 1.26 3.83
CA GLY A 51 7.10 -0.14 4.12
C GLY A 51 7.71 -0.34 5.53
N PRO A 52 7.88 -1.60 5.95
CA PRO A 52 8.44 -1.92 7.26
C PRO A 52 9.85 -1.34 7.37
N ASN A 53 10.19 -0.81 8.54
CA ASN A 53 11.47 -0.14 8.80
C ASN A 53 11.69 1.14 7.96
N GLY A 54 10.62 1.76 7.46
CA GLY A 54 10.71 2.98 6.65
C GLY A 54 11.15 2.75 5.20
N ALA A 55 11.17 1.49 4.74
CA ALA A 55 11.43 1.14 3.34
C ALA A 55 10.35 1.74 2.40
N PRO A 56 10.61 1.85 1.09
CA PRO A 56 9.55 2.16 0.14
C PRO A 56 8.52 1.03 0.08
N CYS A 57 7.24 1.37 -0.13
CA CYS A 57 6.18 0.37 -0.30
C CYS A 57 6.46 -0.51 -1.54
N LEU A 58 6.10 -1.80 -1.48
CA LEU A 58 6.26 -2.75 -2.59
C LEU A 58 5.34 -2.37 -3.75
N GLY A 59 4.12 -1.98 -3.41
CA GLY A 59 3.08 -1.68 -4.37
C GLY A 59 2.43 -2.90 -4.99
N SER A 60 1.28 -2.65 -5.60
CA SER A 60 0.50 -3.67 -6.27
C SER A 60 1.28 -4.23 -7.46
N GLU A 61 1.30 -5.55 -7.62
CA GLU A 61 1.80 -6.23 -8.83
C GLU A 61 0.99 -5.88 -10.09
N ARG A 62 -0.11 -5.13 -9.93
CA ARG A 62 -0.89 -4.54 -11.02
C ARG A 62 -0.11 -3.41 -11.71
N ARG A 63 0.95 -3.78 -12.43
CA ARG A 63 1.35 -3.06 -13.65
C ARG A 63 1.08 -3.95 -14.86
N PRO A 64 0.55 -3.37 -15.96
CA PRO A 64 0.25 -4.11 -17.17
C PRO A 64 1.55 -4.72 -17.71
N LYS A 65 1.48 -5.99 -18.10
CA LYS A 65 2.42 -6.61 -19.03
C LYS A 65 2.53 -5.71 -20.26
N ARG A 66 3.47 -4.75 -20.28
CA ARG A 66 4.19 -4.44 -21.51
C ARG A 66 5.31 -5.46 -21.60
N SER A 67 4.94 -6.71 -21.88
CA SER A 67 5.86 -7.63 -22.53
C SER A 67 6.19 -6.98 -23.86
N ARG A 68 7.34 -6.32 -23.89
CA ARG A 68 7.91 -5.70 -25.07
C ARG A 68 8.05 -6.81 -26.10
N GLY A 69 7.54 -6.55 -27.30
CA GLY A 69 7.56 -7.52 -28.39
C GLY A 69 8.95 -8.12 -28.55
N SER A 70 9.00 -9.45 -28.64
CA SER A 70 10.12 -10.16 -29.23
C SER A 70 10.13 -9.78 -30.72
N ARG A 71 10.78 -8.66 -31.03
CA ARG A 71 11.29 -8.38 -32.37
C ARG A 71 12.70 -8.94 -32.40
N GLY A 72 12.90 -9.94 -33.24
CA GLY A 72 14.22 -10.38 -33.69
C GLY A 72 14.62 -11.74 -33.13
N ASP A 73 14.31 -12.78 -33.89
CA ASP A 73 15.39 -13.68 -34.29
C ASP A 73 15.19 -14.03 -35.77
N ARG A 74 16.31 -14.28 -36.43
CA ARG A 74 16.58 -14.06 -37.84
C ARG A 74 16.07 -15.17 -38.75
#